data_AF-A0A3B0Y1F2-F1
#
_entry.id   AF-A0A3B0Y1F2-F1
#
_cell.length_a   1.000
_cell.length_b   1.000
_cell.length_c   1.000
_cell.angle_alpha   90.00
_cell.angle_beta   90.00
_cell.angle_gamma   90.00
#
_symmetry.space_group_name_H-M   'P 1'
#
loop_
_entity.id
_entity.type
_entity.pdbx_description
1 polymer ?
#
loop_
_entity_poly.entity_id
_entity_poly.type
_entity_poly.pdbx_seq_one_letter_code
_entity_poly.pdbx_strand_id
1 'polypeptide(L)'
;MEVYARVGEVKGGQLQKLKSDILKLALIGKNLGEGWRKNLCFASDEAAKYAQGESWVAEAARVFEVEVHVMHLSSEQENKVIAAQRRQRMVNCSAI
;
A
#
# COMPACT_ATOMS: atom_id res chain seq x y z
N MET A 1 3.28 0.84 -10.81
CA MET A 1 3.22 -0.09 -9.67
C MET A 1 3.47 0.70 -8.40
N GLU A 2 2.83 0.33 -7.30
CA GLU A 2 3.12 0.84 -5.95
C GLU A 2 3.36 -0.34 -5.00
N VAL A 3 4.25 -0.18 -4.02
CA VAL A 3 4.68 -1.25 -3.11
C VAL A 3 4.67 -0.78 -1.66
N TYR A 4 4.08 -1.61 -0.79
CA TYR A 4 3.91 -1.39 0.63
C TYR A 4 4.70 -2.45 1.40
N ALA A 5 5.92 -2.12 1.79
CA ALA A 5 6.80 -3.02 2.52
C ALA A 5 6.39 -3.22 3.99
N ARG A 6 5.31 -2.59 4.47
CA ARG A 6 4.96 -2.64 5.88
C ARG A 6 4.55 -4.05 6.31
N VAL A 7 5.06 -4.47 7.46
CA VAL A 7 4.60 -5.65 8.20
C VAL A 7 3.56 -5.20 9.24
N GLY A 8 2.37 -5.76 9.12
CA GLY A 8 1.20 -5.42 9.93
C GLY A 8 0.32 -4.33 9.31
N GLU A 9 -0.78 -3.99 9.98
CA GLU A 9 -1.79 -3.07 9.46
C GLU A 9 -1.22 -1.69 9.07
N VAL A 10 -1.67 -1.18 7.92
CA VAL A 10 -1.44 0.21 7.48
C VAL A 10 -2.11 1.20 8.44
N LYS A 11 -1.39 2.26 8.83
CA LYS A 11 -1.87 3.25 9.83
C LYS A 11 -1.60 4.68 9.40
N GLY A 12 -2.45 5.59 9.86
CA GLY A 12 -2.27 7.04 9.73
C GLY A 12 -2.03 7.48 8.28
N GLY A 13 -0.92 8.20 8.05
CA GLY A 13 -0.57 8.72 6.72
C GLY A 13 -0.42 7.66 5.63
N GLN A 14 -0.12 6.40 5.98
CA GLN A 14 -0.02 5.33 4.98
C GLN A 14 -1.37 4.98 4.35
N LEU A 15 -2.47 5.09 5.11
CA LEU A 15 -3.81 4.93 4.56
C LEU A 15 -4.12 6.03 3.54
N GLN A 16 -3.69 7.26 3.80
CA GLN A 16 -3.88 8.35 2.85
C GLN A 16 -3.02 8.15 1.60
N LYS A 17 -1.76 7.70 1.76
CA LYS A 17 -0.92 7.30 0.63
C LYS A 17 -1.61 6.22 -0.22
N LEU A 18 -2.16 5.19 0.40
CA LEU A 18 -2.84 4.09 -0.29
C LEU A 18 -4.01 4.58 -1.14
N LYS A 19 -4.83 5.49 -0.60
CA LYS A 19 -5.93 6.11 -1.34
C LYS A 19 -5.42 6.91 -2.55
N SER A 20 -4.41 7.75 -2.34
CA SER A 20 -3.81 8.53 -3.42
C SER A 20 -3.16 7.65 -4.49
N ASP A 21 -2.54 6.54 -4.10
CA ASP A 21 -1.89 5.60 -5.00
C ASP A 21 -2.87 4.91 -5.94
N ILE A 22 -4.03 4.48 -5.45
CA ILE A 22 -5.08 3.92 -6.31
C ILE A 22 -5.51 4.94 -7.36
N LEU A 23 -5.76 6.19 -6.96
CA LEU A 23 -6.17 7.24 -7.89
C LEU A 23 -5.06 7.60 -8.90
N LYS A 24 -3.79 7.59 -8.48
CA LYS A 24 -2.65 7.75 -9.40
C LYS A 24 -2.59 6.63 -10.43
N LEU A 25 -2.72 5.37 -10.00
CA LEU A 25 -2.71 4.22 -10.91
C LEU A 25 -3.88 4.26 -11.89
N ALA A 26 -5.07 4.66 -11.42
CA ALA A 26 -6.24 4.85 -12.27
C ALA A 26 -6.01 5.95 -13.33
N LEU A 27 -5.47 7.11 -12.92
CA LEU A 27 -5.17 8.21 -13.83
C LEU A 27 -4.13 7.83 -14.87
N ILE A 28 -3.06 7.13 -14.46
CA ILE A 28 -2.02 6.65 -15.38
C ILE A 28 -2.62 5.66 -16.38
N GLY A 29 -3.45 4.72 -15.92
CA GLY A 29 -4.14 3.78 -16.81
C GLY A 29 -5.01 4.49 -17.85
N LYS A 30 -5.75 5.53 -17.43
CA LYS A 30 -6.53 6.37 -18.35
C LYS A 30 -5.67 7.05 -19.42
N ASN A 31 -4.48 7.53 -19.06
CA ASN A 31 -3.62 8.30 -19.96
C ASN A 31 -2.77 7.41 -20.88
N LEU A 32 -2.34 6.24 -20.41
CA LEU A 32 -1.50 5.32 -21.19
C LEU A 32 -2.30 4.39 -22.09
N GLY A 33 -3.61 4.23 -21.84
CA GLY A 33 -4.47 3.30 -22.56
C GLY A 33 -4.35 1.87 -22.03
N GLU A 34 -4.90 0.93 -22.81
CA GLU A 34 -4.96 -0.49 -22.46
C GLU A 34 -3.59 -1.18 -22.51
N GLY A 35 -3.48 -2.36 -21.89
CA GLY A 35 -2.27 -3.20 -21.92
C GLY A 35 -1.29 -2.98 -20.76
N TRP A 36 -1.51 -1.98 -19.89
CA TRP A 36 -0.68 -1.73 -18.72
C TRP A 36 -1.28 -2.31 -17.44
N ARG A 37 -0.52 -3.19 -16.77
CA ARG A 37 -0.91 -3.76 -15.48
C ARG A 37 -0.68 -2.77 -14.34
N LYS A 38 -1.74 -2.46 -13.59
CA LYS A 38 -1.71 -1.57 -12.42
C LYS A 38 -1.53 -2.43 -11.17
N ASN A 39 -0.29 -2.62 -10.74
CA ASN A 39 0.01 -3.48 -9.60
C ASN A 39 0.16 -2.69 -8.29
N LEU A 40 -0.46 -3.20 -7.23
CA LEU A 40 -0.36 -2.74 -5.86
C LEU A 40 0.07 -3.90 -4.96
N CYS A 41 1.32 -3.87 -4.48
CA CYS A 41 1.92 -5.00 -3.77
C CYS A 41 2.09 -4.71 -2.27
N PHE A 42 1.84 -5.69 -1.42
CA PHE A 42 1.95 -5.62 0.03
C PHE A 42 2.87 -6.71 0.59
N ALA A 43 3.62 -6.40 1.64
CA ALA A 43 4.50 -7.37 2.32
C ALA A 43 3.78 -8.22 3.39
N SER A 44 2.55 -7.86 3.77
CA SER A 44 1.76 -8.63 4.74
C SER A 44 0.26 -8.55 4.46
N ASP A 45 -0.47 -9.58 4.86
CA ASP A 45 -1.93 -9.67 4.69
C ASP A 45 -2.66 -8.54 5.43
N GLU A 46 -2.18 -8.17 6.62
CA GLU A 46 -2.77 -7.10 7.42
C GLU A 46 -2.62 -5.73 6.74
N ALA A 47 -1.49 -5.51 6.04
CA ALA A 47 -1.29 -4.30 5.27
C ALA A 47 -2.22 -4.24 4.04
N ALA A 48 -2.50 -5.40 3.42
CA ALA A 48 -3.36 -5.53 2.24
C ALA A 48 -4.85 -5.49 2.57
N LYS A 49 -5.26 -5.81 3.81
CA LYS A 49 -6.66 -5.94 4.24
C LYS A 49 -7.57 -4.80 3.77
N TYR A 50 -7.09 -3.56 3.86
CA TYR A 50 -7.89 -2.39 3.44
C TYR A 50 -8.12 -2.33 1.93
N ALA A 51 -7.21 -2.87 1.12
CA ALA A 51 -7.31 -2.90 -0.34
C ALA A 51 -7.97 -4.19 -0.90
N GLN A 52 -8.22 -5.21 -0.07
CA GLN A 52 -8.82 -6.48 -0.50
C GLN A 52 -10.26 -6.71 -0.01
N GLY A 53 -10.70 -6.00 1.04
CA GLY A 53 -12.04 -6.19 1.62
C GLY A 53 -13.18 -5.44 0.92
N GLU A 54 -14.09 -4.91 1.74
CA GLU A 54 -15.28 -4.16 1.32
C GLU A 54 -15.12 -2.63 1.45
N SER A 55 -13.89 -2.17 1.68
CA SER A 55 -13.63 -0.74 1.75
C SER A 55 -13.83 -0.08 0.38
N TRP A 56 -14.07 1.23 0.37
CA TRP A 56 -14.09 1.98 -0.89
C TRP A 56 -12.77 1.86 -1.67
N VAL A 57 -11.63 1.69 -0.98
CA VAL A 57 -10.32 1.50 -1.61
C VAL A 57 -10.27 0.16 -2.33
N ALA A 58 -10.81 -0.90 -1.72
CA ALA A 58 -10.92 -2.19 -2.37
C ALA A 58 -11.86 -2.15 -3.58
N GLU A 59 -12.97 -1.41 -3.48
CA GLU A 59 -13.88 -1.20 -4.60
C GLU A 59 -13.22 -0.40 -5.72
N ALA A 60 -12.49 0.67 -5.40
CA ALA A 60 -11.74 1.44 -6.37
C ALA A 60 -10.66 0.59 -7.05
N ALA A 61 -9.97 -0.29 -6.31
CA ALA A 61 -9.02 -1.23 -6.90
C ALA A 61 -9.70 -2.14 -7.93
N ARG A 62 -10.90 -2.68 -7.62
CA ARG A 62 -11.68 -3.49 -8.57
C ARG A 62 -12.11 -2.70 -9.80
N VAL A 63 -12.74 -1.55 -9.60
CA VAL A 63 -13.27 -0.69 -10.68
C VAL A 63 -12.17 -0.19 -11.62
N PHE A 64 -11.00 0.14 -11.08
CA PHE A 64 -9.87 0.63 -11.86
C PHE A 64 -8.90 -0.48 -12.29
N GLU A 65 -9.27 -1.75 -12.08
CA GLU A 65 -8.47 -2.94 -12.43
C GLU A 65 -7.03 -2.84 -11.88
N VAL A 66 -6.91 -2.40 -10.63
CA VAL A 66 -5.66 -2.43 -9.87
C VAL A 66 -5.53 -3.80 -9.23
N GLU A 67 -4.51 -4.53 -9.65
CA GLU A 67 -4.20 -5.86 -9.16
C GLU A 67 -3.51 -5.78 -7.80
N VAL A 68 -4.12 -6.39 -6.78
CA VAL A 68 -3.60 -6.41 -5.41
C VAL A 68 -2.85 -7.71 -5.16
N HIS A 69 -1.58 -7.60 -4.79
CA HIS A 69 -0.70 -8.74 -4.53
C HIS A 69 -0.18 -8.70 -3.09
N VAL A 70 -0.12 -9.86 -2.44
CA VAL A 70 0.61 -10.04 -1.18
C VAL A 70 1.81 -10.92 -1.43
N MET A 71 2.98 -10.42 -1.05
CA MET A 71 4.27 -11.09 -1.23
C MET A 71 4.94 -11.21 0.13
N HIS A 72 4.85 -12.38 0.74
CA HIS A 72 5.46 -12.63 2.04
C HIS A 72 6.98 -12.58 1.93
N LEU A 73 7.59 -11.79 2.81
CA LEU A 73 9.04 -11.66 2.91
C LEU A 73 9.64 -12.88 3.61
N SER A 74 10.92 -13.17 3.36
CA SER A 74 11.62 -14.14 4.21
C SER A 74 11.69 -13.62 5.64
N SER A 75 11.79 -14.51 6.63
CA SER A 75 11.88 -14.09 8.05
C SER A 75 13.03 -13.12 8.31
N GLU A 76 14.15 -13.26 7.60
CA GLU A 76 15.27 -12.32 7.68
C GLU A 76 14.89 -10.91 7.18
N GLN A 77 14.23 -10.83 6.02
CA GLN A 77 13.78 -9.57 5.43
C GLN A 77 12.68 -8.91 6.26
N GLU A 78 11.72 -9.69 6.75
CA GLU A 78 10.64 -9.23 7.62
C GLU A 78 11.22 -8.59 8.90
N ASN A 79 12.19 -9.25 9.54
CA ASN A 79 12.87 -8.72 10.73
C ASN A 79 13.59 -7.40 10.44
N LYS A 80 14.25 -7.27 9.29
CA LYS A 80 14.90 -6.01 8.87
C LYS A 80 13.87 -4.88 8.70
N VAL A 81 12.72 -5.18 8.10
CA VAL A 81 11.62 -4.23 7.94
C VAL A 81 11.03 -3.81 9.29
N ILE A 82 10.74 -4.77 10.18
CA ILE A 82 10.22 -4.48 11.52
C ILE A 82 11.20 -3.60 12.30
N ALA A 83 12.51 -3.89 12.23
CA ALA A 83 13.54 -3.08 12.87
C ALA A 83 13.60 -1.65 12.28
N ALA A 84 13.39 -1.49 10.96
CA ALA A 84 13.25 -0.17 10.33
C ALA A 84 11.99 0.57 10.80
N GLN A 85 10.82 -0.08 10.81
CA GLN A 85 9.56 0.49 11.27
C GLN A 85 9.65 1.03 12.71
N ARG A 86 10.33 0.30 13.62
CA ARG A 86 10.53 0.73 15.02
C ARG A 86 11.36 2.01 15.13
N ARG A 87 12.35 2.19 14.26
CA ARG A 87 13.17 3.42 14.20
C ARG A 87 12.38 4.60 13.62
N GLN A 88 11.44 4.35 12.72
CA GLN A 88 10.61 5.35 12.04
C GLN A 88 9.38 5.77 12.87
N ARG A 89 9.55 5.96 14.18
CA ARG A 89 8.46 6.47 15.03
C ARG A 89 8.24 7.94 14.71
N MET A 90 7.04 8.28 14.21
CA MET A 90 6.65 9.67 14.01
C MET A 90 6.70 10.40 15.36
N VAL A 91 7.52 11.44 15.42
CA VAL A 91 7.54 12.40 16.53
C VAL A 91 6.84 13.66 16.05
N ASN A 92 5.80 14.09 16.77
CA ASN A 92 5.19 15.39 16.49
C ASN A 92 6.22 16.46 16.84
N CYS A 93 6.47 17.40 15.93
CA CYS A 93 7.20 18.60 16.28
C CYS A 93 6.36 19.34 17.32
N SER A 94 6.81 19.34 18.57
CA SER A 94 6.21 20.19 19.59
C SER A 94 6.46 21.63 19.16
N ALA A 95 5.39 22.42 18.99
CA ALA A 95 5.56 23.85 18.76
C ALA A 95 6.39 24.43 19.91
N ILE A 96 7.56 24.98 19.57
CA ILE A 96 8.37 25.82 20.45
C ILE A 96 7.78 27.23 20.39
#